data_AF-V8N5A3-F1
#
_entry.id   AF-V8N5A3-F1
#
_cell.length_a   1.000
_cell.length_b   1.000
_cell.length_c   1.000
_cell.angle_alpha   90.00
_cell.angle_beta   90.00
_cell.angle_gamma   90.00
#
_symmetry.space_group_name_H-M   'P 1'
#
loop_
_entity.id
_entity.type
_entity.pdbx_description
1 polymer ?
#
loop_
_entity_poly.entity_id
_entity_poly.type
_entity_poly.pdbx_seq_one_letter_code
_entity_poly.pdbx_strand_id
1 'polypeptide(L)'
;MANPLMAFALIKRLQSDWRNVVYSLEGSENIQGAPSSPLFNLRREEARAARALMRLQDVYALSIKELARGRFRTTSGAHPDLYRPRQDFVLSADDCFHIGKVAYDKEDYYHSIPWMEEAVRLFRISYGNWNTEDEGSLEEALDHLAFSYFMAGNISHALKLSQEFLHYDPGNERMARNVLKYEKLLRKDQEEGKGKNMLQRPNVTHLETRDAYEELCQRLGSQ
;
A
#
# COMPACT_ATOMS: atom_id res chain seq x y z
N MET A 1 -15.21 -9.43 17.42
CA MET A 1 -13.89 -8.80 17.14
C MET A 1 -13.99 -8.05 15.83
N ALA A 2 -13.60 -6.77 15.81
CA ALA A 2 -13.67 -5.94 14.60
C ALA A 2 -12.54 -6.29 13.63
N ASN A 3 -12.86 -6.45 12.34
CA ASN A 3 -11.89 -6.72 11.27
C ASN A 3 -10.98 -5.49 11.06
N PRO A 4 -9.64 -5.60 11.17
CA PRO A 4 -8.71 -4.49 10.97
C PRO A 4 -8.87 -3.77 9.62
N LEU A 5 -9.28 -4.49 8.57
CA LEU A 5 -9.53 -3.91 7.25
C LEU A 5 -10.79 -3.05 7.25
N MET A 6 -11.84 -3.47 7.97
CA MET A 6 -13.03 -2.64 8.16
C MET A 6 -12.68 -1.38 8.95
N ALA A 7 -11.85 -1.49 9.98
CA ALA A 7 -11.40 -0.32 10.74
C ALA A 7 -10.63 0.66 9.86
N PHE A 8 -9.69 0.18 9.03
CA PHE A 8 -8.96 1.00 8.06
C PHE A 8 -9.90 1.71 7.08
N ALA A 9 -10.77 0.96 6.41
CA ALA A 9 -11.68 1.52 5.41
C ALA A 9 -12.69 2.51 6.02
N LEU A 10 -13.19 2.26 7.24
CA LEU A 10 -14.06 3.19 7.95
C LEU A 10 -13.34 4.51 8.26
N ILE A 11 -12.09 4.46 8.74
CA ILE A 11 -11.29 5.66 9.03
C ILE A 11 -11.08 6.48 7.75
N LYS A 12 -10.72 5.81 6.65
CA LYS A 12 -10.50 6.47 5.37
C LYS A 12 -11.78 7.11 4.82
N ARG A 13 -12.91 6.41 4.87
CA ARG A 13 -14.20 6.96 4.44
C ARG A 13 -14.59 8.20 5.26
N LEU A 14 -14.44 8.13 6.60
CA LEU A 14 -14.67 9.28 7.48
C LEU A 14 -13.77 10.47 7.12
N GLN A 15 -12.53 10.23 6.70
CA GLN A 15 -11.62 11.27 6.23
C GLN A 15 -12.11 11.94 4.95
N SER A 16 -12.58 11.16 3.98
CA SER A 16 -13.14 11.68 2.73
C SER A 16 -14.43 12.46 2.99
N ASP A 17 -15.37 11.86 3.73
CA ASP A 17 -16.66 12.48 4.09
C ASP A 17 -16.47 13.78 4.89
N TRP A 18 -15.48 13.83 5.79
CA TRP A 18 -15.19 15.05 6.57
C TRP A 18 -14.74 16.22 5.68
N ARG A 19 -14.02 15.98 4.58
CA ARG A 19 -13.69 17.05 3.63
C ARG A 19 -14.95 17.60 3.00
N ASN A 20 -15.89 16.73 2.60
CA ASN A 20 -17.16 17.15 2.00
C ASN A 20 -18.00 18.00 2.96
N VAL A 21 -17.98 17.69 4.26
CA VAL A 21 -18.68 18.48 5.30
C VAL A 21 -17.99 19.82 5.55
N VAL A 22 -16.66 19.85 5.67
CA VAL A 22 -15.89 21.08 5.95
C VAL A 22 -15.96 22.09 4.80
N TYR A 23 -15.90 21.61 3.56
CA TYR A 23 -15.95 22.46 2.37
C TYR A 23 -17.39 22.74 1.89
N SER A 24 -18.41 22.30 2.64
CA SER A 24 -19.77 22.76 2.45
C SER A 24 -19.93 24.21 2.91
N LEU A 25 -20.88 24.95 2.31
CA LEU A 25 -21.16 26.35 2.63
C LEU A 25 -21.41 26.57 4.14
N GLU A 26 -22.02 25.59 4.81
CA GLU A 26 -22.34 25.61 6.25
C GLU A 26 -21.14 25.24 7.15
N GLY A 27 -20.14 24.53 6.62
CA GLY A 27 -18.95 24.10 7.37
C GLY A 27 -17.92 25.22 7.60
N SER A 28 -17.80 26.13 6.63
CA SER A 28 -16.77 27.18 6.62
C SER A 28 -16.87 28.18 7.79
N GLU A 29 -18.07 28.43 8.32
CA GLU A 29 -18.29 29.36 9.44
C GLU A 29 -17.93 28.74 10.81
N ASN A 30 -17.90 27.41 10.93
CA ASN A 30 -17.77 26.69 12.21
C ASN A 30 -16.33 26.28 12.59
N ILE A 31 -15.33 26.49 11.73
CA ILE A 31 -13.99 25.86 11.86
C ILE A 31 -12.97 26.71 12.64
N GLN A 32 -13.28 27.97 12.98
CA GLN A 32 -12.30 28.92 13.56
C GLN A 32 -11.80 28.57 14.98
N GLY A 33 -12.28 27.50 15.63
CA GLY A 33 -11.94 27.16 17.03
C GLY A 33 -11.48 25.71 17.30
N ALA A 34 -11.28 24.86 16.28
CA ALA A 34 -10.97 23.44 16.51
C ALA A 34 -9.47 23.22 16.82
N PRO A 35 -9.11 22.52 17.92
CA PRO A 35 -7.72 22.21 18.23
C PRO A 35 -7.22 21.09 17.30
N SER A 36 -6.25 21.39 16.43
CA SER A 36 -5.75 20.54 15.33
C SER A 36 -6.86 20.06 14.37
N SER A 37 -6.72 20.31 13.07
CA SER A 37 -7.75 19.93 12.09
C SER A 37 -8.10 18.43 12.23
N PRO A 38 -9.36 18.03 12.41
CA PRO A 38 -9.78 16.64 12.56
C PRO A 38 -9.25 15.71 11.45
N LEU A 39 -9.03 16.25 10.25
CA LEU A 39 -8.37 15.56 9.13
C LEU A 39 -6.97 15.06 9.45
N PHE A 40 -6.19 15.83 10.21
CA PHE A 40 -4.84 15.44 10.61
C PHE A 40 -4.85 14.24 11.55
N ASN A 41 -5.85 14.17 12.44
CA ASN A 41 -6.02 13.04 13.33
C ASN A 41 -6.46 11.79 12.55
N LEU A 42 -7.39 11.93 11.60
CA LEU A 42 -7.84 10.82 10.76
C LEU A 42 -6.70 10.24 9.91
N ARG A 43 -5.88 11.10 9.27
CA ARG A 43 -4.69 10.66 8.51
C ARG A 43 -3.69 9.90 9.37
N ARG A 44 -3.52 10.33 10.63
CA ARG A 44 -2.63 9.66 11.59
C ARG A 44 -3.15 8.26 11.95
N GLU A 45 -4.45 8.13 12.16
CA GLU A 45 -5.08 6.84 12.48
C GLU A 45 -5.08 5.90 11.27
N GLU A 46 -5.33 6.40 10.05
CA GLU A 46 -5.19 5.65 8.80
C GLU A 46 -3.78 5.06 8.66
N ALA A 47 -2.75 5.90 8.86
CA ALA A 47 -1.36 5.45 8.80
C ALA A 47 -1.02 4.45 9.92
N ARG A 48 -1.63 4.56 11.10
CA ARG A 48 -1.48 3.57 12.19
C ARG A 48 -2.10 2.23 11.82
N ALA A 49 -3.30 2.24 11.24
CA ALA A 49 -4.00 1.04 10.78
C ALA A 49 -3.24 0.34 9.64
N ALA A 50 -2.73 1.09 8.67
CA ALA A 50 -1.88 0.55 7.58
C ALA A 50 -0.64 -0.17 8.13
N ARG A 51 0.08 0.44 9.09
CA ARG A 51 1.24 -0.20 9.73
C ARG A 51 0.86 -1.45 10.53
N ALA A 52 -0.30 -1.45 11.19
CA ALA A 52 -0.78 -2.65 11.90
C ALA A 52 -1.08 -3.79 10.93
N LEU A 53 -1.66 -3.50 9.76
CA LEU A 53 -1.89 -4.48 8.69
C LEU A 53 -0.57 -5.07 8.17
N MET A 54 0.44 -4.24 7.93
CA MET A 54 1.79 -4.70 7.51
C MET A 54 2.44 -5.60 8.57
N ARG A 55 2.27 -5.29 9.85
CA ARG A 55 2.74 -6.17 10.93
C ARG A 55 2.04 -7.54 10.91
N LEU A 56 0.73 -7.57 10.67
CA LEU A 56 -0.01 -8.84 10.53
C LEU A 56 0.45 -9.63 9.31
N GLN A 57 0.72 -8.94 8.20
CA GLN A 57 1.30 -9.55 7.00
C GLN A 57 2.62 -10.24 7.32
N ASP A 58 3.51 -9.57 8.05
CA ASP A 58 4.83 -10.08 8.42
C ASP A 58 4.76 -11.27 9.40
N VAL A 59 3.95 -11.16 10.45
CA VAL A 59 3.85 -12.19 11.50
C VAL A 59 3.28 -13.49 10.93
N TYR A 60 2.28 -13.40 10.06
CA TYR A 60 1.56 -14.57 9.55
C TYR A 60 1.91 -14.90 8.09
N ALA A 61 2.90 -14.24 7.49
CA ALA A 61 3.26 -14.36 6.08
C ALA A 61 2.02 -14.35 5.17
N LEU A 62 1.16 -13.33 5.32
CA LEU A 62 -0.13 -13.27 4.64
C LEU A 62 0.02 -12.90 3.15
N SER A 63 -0.83 -13.47 2.32
CA SER A 63 -0.99 -13.07 0.91
C SER A 63 -1.72 -11.73 0.83
N ILE A 64 -1.09 -10.71 0.24
CA ILE A 64 -1.72 -9.38 0.04
C ILE A 64 -3.01 -9.47 -0.75
N LYS A 65 -3.05 -10.28 -1.81
CA LYS A 65 -4.25 -10.46 -2.63
C LYS A 65 -5.46 -11.00 -1.84
N GLU A 66 -5.21 -11.89 -0.89
CA GLU A 66 -6.27 -12.43 -0.04
C GLU A 66 -6.59 -11.49 1.12
N LEU A 67 -5.57 -10.82 1.67
CA LEU A 67 -5.72 -9.80 2.70
C LEU A 67 -6.57 -8.63 2.20
N ALA A 68 -6.36 -8.16 0.97
CA ALA A 68 -7.18 -7.14 0.31
C ALA A 68 -8.65 -7.55 0.16
N ARG A 69 -8.98 -8.84 0.31
CA ARG A 69 -10.36 -9.37 0.27
C ARG A 69 -10.91 -9.71 1.66
N GLY A 70 -10.21 -9.33 2.72
CA GLY A 70 -10.67 -9.63 4.08
C GLY A 70 -10.23 -10.98 4.61
N ARG A 71 -9.43 -11.76 3.86
CA ARG A 71 -9.09 -13.15 4.19
C ARG A 71 -7.64 -13.28 4.61
N PHE A 72 -7.41 -13.88 5.77
CA PHE A 72 -6.05 -14.07 6.28
C PHE A 72 -5.58 -15.46 5.86
N ARG A 73 -4.96 -15.52 4.68
CA ARG A 73 -4.36 -16.74 4.13
C ARG A 73 -2.85 -16.58 4.04
N THR A 74 -2.12 -17.57 4.53
CA THR A 74 -0.65 -17.63 4.42
C THR A 74 -0.21 -17.84 2.97
N THR A 75 0.94 -17.30 2.57
CA THR A 75 1.52 -17.48 1.23
C THR A 75 1.86 -18.94 0.90
N SER A 76 2.16 -19.77 1.92
CA SER A 76 2.57 -21.16 1.74
C SER A 76 1.46 -22.11 1.28
N GLY A 77 0.18 -21.70 1.32
CA GLY A 77 -0.97 -22.52 0.88
C GLY A 77 -1.22 -23.85 1.61
N ALA A 78 -0.32 -24.24 2.52
CA ALA A 78 -0.33 -25.54 3.20
C ALA A 78 -1.23 -25.57 4.45
N HIS A 79 -1.62 -24.40 4.96
CA HIS A 79 -2.46 -24.28 6.15
C HIS A 79 -3.84 -23.72 5.81
N PRO A 80 -4.89 -24.11 6.56
CA PRO A 80 -6.23 -23.55 6.41
C PRO A 80 -6.22 -22.03 6.62
N ASP A 81 -7.22 -21.34 6.07
CA ASP A 81 -7.41 -19.89 6.25
C ASP A 81 -7.39 -19.55 7.75
N LEU A 82 -6.45 -18.69 8.19
CA LEU A 82 -6.34 -18.24 9.59
C LEU A 82 -7.59 -17.46 10.00
N TYR A 83 -8.16 -16.74 9.04
CA TYR A 83 -9.43 -16.05 9.20
C TYR A 83 -10.14 -15.94 7.86
N ARG A 84 -11.43 -16.29 7.85
CA ARG A 84 -12.33 -16.09 6.72
C ARG A 84 -13.63 -15.48 7.20
N PRO A 85 -13.98 -14.25 6.77
CA PRO A 85 -15.22 -13.63 7.16
C PRO A 85 -16.41 -14.33 6.46
N ARG A 86 -17.61 -14.20 7.03
CA ARG A 86 -18.85 -14.71 6.41
C ARG A 86 -19.18 -14.03 5.09
N GLN A 87 -18.78 -12.78 4.95
CA GLN A 87 -18.87 -11.97 3.73
C GLN A 87 -17.50 -11.34 3.48
N ASP A 88 -17.02 -11.43 2.24
CA ASP A 88 -15.77 -10.80 1.86
C ASP A 88 -15.89 -9.28 2.02
N PHE A 89 -14.85 -8.68 2.59
CA PHE A 89 -14.69 -7.23 2.65
C PHE A 89 -13.52 -6.88 1.73
N VAL A 90 -13.80 -6.21 0.62
CA VAL A 90 -12.82 -5.96 -0.44
C VAL A 90 -12.36 -4.52 -0.36
N LEU A 91 -11.05 -4.34 -0.18
CA LEU A 91 -10.38 -3.05 -0.31
C LEU A 91 -10.46 -2.57 -1.76
N SER A 92 -10.68 -1.26 -1.93
CA SER A 92 -10.62 -0.63 -3.25
C SER A 92 -9.17 -0.54 -3.77
N ALA A 93 -9.03 -0.17 -5.05
CA ALA A 93 -7.72 0.13 -5.62
C ALA A 93 -7.02 1.25 -4.83
N ASP A 94 -7.79 2.28 -4.50
CA ASP A 94 -7.33 3.43 -3.73
C ASP A 94 -6.97 3.06 -2.28
N ASP A 95 -7.69 2.15 -1.64
CA ASP A 95 -7.32 1.64 -0.31
C ASP A 95 -5.94 0.96 -0.33
N CYS A 96 -5.71 0.09 -1.31
CA CYS A 96 -4.43 -0.59 -1.48
C CYS A 96 -3.31 0.40 -1.78
N PHE A 97 -3.59 1.42 -2.59
CA PHE A 97 -2.66 2.50 -2.90
C PHE A 97 -2.23 3.27 -1.64
N HIS A 98 -3.18 3.66 -0.80
CA HIS A 98 -2.90 4.38 0.44
C HIS A 98 -2.05 3.56 1.41
N ILE A 99 -2.34 2.26 1.55
CA ILE A 99 -1.53 1.35 2.38
C ILE A 99 -0.10 1.29 1.83
N GLY A 100 0.07 1.07 0.52
CA GLY A 100 1.38 1.05 -0.12
C GLY A 100 2.13 2.38 0.03
N LYS A 101 1.43 3.51 -0.10
CA LYS A 101 1.98 4.85 0.06
C LYS A 101 2.49 5.13 1.48
N VAL A 102 1.81 4.64 2.51
CA VAL A 102 2.28 4.75 3.90
C VAL A 102 3.64 4.05 4.09
N ALA A 103 3.85 2.90 3.44
CA ALA A 103 5.15 2.22 3.44
C ALA A 103 6.18 2.95 2.60
N TYR A 104 5.79 3.43 1.41
CA TYR A 104 6.63 4.25 0.53
C TYR A 104 7.20 5.48 1.23
N ASP A 105 6.36 6.25 1.93
CA ASP A 105 6.74 7.46 2.66
C ASP A 105 7.69 7.18 3.84
N LYS A 106 7.83 5.90 4.21
CA LYS A 106 8.77 5.40 5.22
C LYS A 106 9.98 4.70 4.62
N GLU A 107 10.12 4.74 3.30
CA GLU A 107 11.17 4.05 2.54
C GLU A 107 11.16 2.52 2.75
N ASP A 108 10.01 1.98 3.17
CA ASP A 108 9.79 0.54 3.32
C ASP A 108 9.29 -0.04 2.00
N TYR A 109 10.21 -0.17 1.05
CA TYR A 109 9.89 -0.67 -0.29
C TYR A 109 9.47 -2.14 -0.29
N TYR A 110 9.85 -2.90 0.75
CA TYR A 110 9.43 -4.29 0.93
C TYR A 110 7.92 -4.41 1.11
N HIS A 111 7.32 -3.56 1.96
CA HIS A 111 5.87 -3.52 2.12
C HIS A 111 5.17 -2.69 1.04
N SER A 112 5.81 -1.63 0.55
CA SER A 112 5.22 -0.76 -0.47
C SER A 112 4.93 -1.51 -1.77
N ILE A 113 5.90 -2.25 -2.30
CA ILE A 113 5.79 -2.96 -3.60
C ILE A 113 4.54 -3.84 -3.69
N PRO A 114 4.31 -4.83 -2.80
CA PRO A 114 3.21 -5.76 -2.99
C PRO A 114 1.83 -5.10 -2.80
N TRP A 115 1.71 -4.07 -1.96
CA TRP A 115 0.48 -3.28 -1.85
C TRP A 115 0.23 -2.43 -3.08
N MET A 116 1.28 -1.83 -3.63
CA MET A 116 1.19 -1.02 -4.83
C MET A 116 0.94 -1.88 -6.08
N GLU A 117 1.48 -3.11 -6.16
CA GLU A 117 1.15 -4.08 -7.20
C GLU A 117 -0.35 -4.43 -7.20
N GLU A 118 -0.92 -4.68 -6.01
CA GLU A 118 -2.36 -4.98 -5.89
C GLU A 118 -3.21 -3.75 -6.22
N ALA A 119 -2.77 -2.55 -5.82
CA ALA A 119 -3.41 -1.30 -6.20
C ALA A 119 -3.44 -1.09 -7.72
N VAL A 120 -2.29 -1.20 -8.39
CA VAL A 120 -2.18 -1.11 -9.85
C VAL A 120 -3.05 -2.18 -10.53
N ARG A 121 -3.07 -3.41 -10.02
CA ARG A 121 -3.92 -4.48 -10.55
C ARG A 121 -5.40 -4.12 -10.49
N LEU A 122 -5.85 -3.55 -9.37
CA LEU A 122 -7.25 -3.13 -9.19
C LEU A 122 -7.58 -1.89 -10.04
N PHE A 123 -6.69 -0.88 -10.07
CA PHE A 123 -6.87 0.31 -10.89
C PHE A 123 -6.95 -0.01 -12.38
N ARG A 124 -6.18 -0.98 -12.90
CA ARG A 124 -6.31 -1.45 -14.29
C ARG A 124 -7.70 -2.00 -14.59
N ILE A 125 -8.35 -2.66 -13.62
CA ILE A 125 -9.70 -3.22 -13.78
C ILE A 125 -10.76 -2.12 -13.75
N SER A 126 -10.58 -1.13 -12.87
CA SER A 126 -11.51 0.00 -12.72
C SER A 126 -11.13 1.21 -13.58
N TYR A 127 -10.19 1.08 -14.51
CA TYR A 127 -9.64 2.23 -15.23
C TYR A 127 -10.74 2.95 -16.02
N GLY A 128 -10.82 4.27 -15.84
CA GLY A 128 -11.89 5.11 -16.42
C GLY A 128 -13.20 5.13 -15.63
N ASN A 129 -13.35 4.30 -14.59
CA ASN A 129 -14.48 4.36 -13.65
C ASN A 129 -14.01 5.03 -12.34
N TRP A 130 -14.30 6.32 -12.22
CA TRP A 130 -13.84 7.15 -11.11
C TRP A 130 -14.91 7.24 -10.02
N ASN A 131 -14.54 6.89 -8.78
CA ASN A 131 -15.34 7.28 -7.62
C ASN A 131 -14.87 8.62 -7.11
N THR A 132 -15.80 9.47 -6.68
CA THR A 132 -15.48 10.78 -6.08
C THR A 132 -14.72 10.68 -4.76
N GLU A 133 -14.71 9.51 -4.14
CA GLU A 133 -13.99 9.23 -2.90
C GLU A 133 -12.54 8.79 -3.11
N ASP A 134 -12.15 8.39 -4.34
CA ASP A 134 -10.80 7.91 -4.63
C ASP A 134 -9.84 9.12 -4.71
N GLU A 135 -8.78 9.12 -3.89
CA GLU A 135 -7.76 10.19 -3.92
C GLU A 135 -6.57 9.87 -4.83
N GLY A 136 -6.34 8.59 -5.15
CA GLY A 136 -5.24 8.12 -5.99
C GLY A 136 -5.66 7.68 -7.39
N SER A 137 -4.69 7.62 -8.30
CA SER A 137 -4.89 7.17 -9.69
C SER A 137 -3.98 6.01 -10.12
N LEU A 138 -4.27 5.43 -11.28
CA LEU A 138 -3.42 4.38 -11.88
C LEU A 138 -2.00 4.93 -12.17
N GLU A 139 -1.92 6.14 -12.71
CA GLU A 139 -0.66 6.83 -13.02
C GLU A 139 0.17 7.05 -11.76
N GLU A 140 -0.45 7.54 -10.68
CA GLU A 140 0.22 7.71 -9.40
C GLU A 140 0.70 6.38 -8.82
N ALA A 141 -0.13 5.33 -8.87
CA ALA A 141 0.26 4.01 -8.41
C ALA A 141 1.43 3.42 -9.23
N LEU A 142 1.42 3.59 -10.55
CA LEU A 142 2.52 3.18 -11.44
C LEU A 142 3.81 3.94 -11.15
N ASP A 143 3.75 5.24 -10.89
CA ASP A 143 4.90 6.07 -10.54
C ASP A 143 5.56 5.62 -9.23
N HIS A 144 4.75 5.49 -8.17
CA HIS A 144 5.25 5.04 -6.86
C HIS A 144 5.79 3.60 -6.94
N LEU A 145 5.14 2.72 -7.71
CA LEU A 145 5.60 1.34 -7.88
C LEU A 145 6.92 1.27 -8.66
N ALA A 146 7.04 2.04 -9.75
CA ALA A 146 8.26 2.11 -10.54
C ALA A 146 9.43 2.59 -9.70
N PHE A 147 9.24 3.65 -8.90
CA PHE A 147 10.28 4.12 -7.99
C PHE A 147 10.61 3.10 -6.90
N SER A 148 9.61 2.44 -6.32
CA SER A 148 9.83 1.41 -5.30
C SER A 148 10.67 0.24 -5.83
N TYR A 149 10.40 -0.23 -7.05
CA TYR A 149 11.23 -1.26 -7.69
C TYR A 149 12.64 -0.76 -8.01
N PHE A 150 12.78 0.50 -8.41
CA PHE A 150 14.10 1.10 -8.65
C PHE A 150 14.93 1.12 -7.36
N MET A 151 14.34 1.57 -6.24
CA MET A 151 14.99 1.58 -4.93
C MET A 151 15.30 0.18 -4.41
N ALA A 152 14.47 -0.80 -4.75
CA ALA A 152 14.70 -2.22 -4.50
C ALA A 152 15.80 -2.85 -5.40
N GLY A 153 16.35 -2.11 -6.37
CA GLY A 153 17.35 -2.60 -7.31
C GLY A 153 16.80 -3.41 -8.49
N ASN A 154 15.48 -3.51 -8.65
CA ASN A 154 14.84 -4.17 -9.78
C ASN A 154 14.56 -3.17 -10.92
N ILE A 155 15.64 -2.70 -11.53
CA ILE A 155 15.61 -1.66 -12.58
C ILE A 155 14.78 -2.11 -13.79
N SER A 156 14.78 -3.41 -14.11
CA SER A 156 13.97 -3.94 -15.22
C SER A 156 12.47 -3.81 -14.99
N HIS A 157 11.98 -4.01 -13.76
CA HIS A 157 10.56 -3.80 -13.46
C HIS A 157 10.22 -2.31 -13.44
N ALA A 158 11.08 -1.49 -12.83
CA ALA A 158 10.92 -0.04 -12.83
C ALA A 158 10.77 0.51 -14.26
N LEU A 159 11.63 0.06 -15.19
CA LEU A 159 11.55 0.44 -16.60
C LEU A 159 10.21 0.06 -17.25
N LYS A 160 9.75 -1.17 -17.08
CA LYS A 160 8.48 -1.63 -17.66
C LYS A 160 7.29 -0.81 -17.17
N LEU A 161 7.25 -0.53 -15.87
CA LEU A 161 6.18 0.26 -15.26
C LEU A 161 6.24 1.73 -15.70
N SER A 162 7.44 2.30 -15.85
CA SER A 162 7.61 3.66 -16.38
C SER A 162 7.22 3.77 -17.85
N GLN A 163 7.45 2.74 -18.66
CA GLN A 163 6.97 2.69 -20.05
C GLN A 163 5.45 2.57 -20.10
N GLU A 164 4.87 1.73 -19.24
CA GLU A 164 3.41 1.62 -19.09
C GLU A 164 2.78 2.96 -18.67
N PHE A 165 3.36 3.63 -17.68
CA PHE A 165 2.93 4.97 -17.25
C PHE A 165 2.83 5.93 -18.45
N LEU A 166 3.82 5.93 -19.34
CA LEU A 166 3.84 6.82 -20.51
C LEU A 166 2.79 6.47 -21.57
N HIS A 167 2.17 5.29 -21.52
CA HIS A 167 1.00 5.00 -22.34
C HIS A 167 -0.25 5.76 -21.85
N TYR A 168 -0.33 6.05 -20.55
CA TYR A 168 -1.43 6.79 -19.93
C TYR A 168 -1.18 8.30 -19.90
N ASP A 169 0.07 8.72 -19.63
CA ASP A 169 0.50 10.12 -19.66
C ASP A 169 1.76 10.30 -20.54
N PRO A 170 1.60 10.38 -21.87
CA PRO A 170 2.72 10.53 -22.80
C PRO A 170 3.49 11.85 -22.65
N GLY A 171 2.86 12.88 -22.04
CA GLY A 171 3.45 14.21 -21.87
C GLY A 171 4.40 14.31 -20.67
N ASN A 172 4.54 13.25 -19.87
CA ASN A 172 5.29 13.29 -18.63
C ASN A 172 6.81 13.27 -18.86
N GLU A 173 7.41 14.45 -18.95
CA GLU A 173 8.85 14.56 -19.16
C GLU A 173 9.68 13.91 -18.05
N ARG A 174 9.20 13.94 -16.80
CA ARG A 174 9.89 13.31 -15.66
C ARG A 174 9.96 11.80 -15.86
N MET A 175 8.85 11.17 -16.24
CA MET A 175 8.83 9.74 -16.48
C MET A 175 9.67 9.35 -17.72
N ALA A 176 9.62 10.15 -18.79
CA ALA A 176 10.47 9.96 -19.96
C ALA A 176 11.97 10.00 -19.61
N ARG A 177 12.39 10.93 -18.74
CA ARG A 177 13.77 10.97 -18.22
C ARG A 177 14.11 9.74 -17.36
N ASN A 178 13.17 9.25 -16.56
CA ASN A 178 13.37 8.03 -15.76
C ASN A 178 13.58 6.80 -16.64
N VAL A 179 12.80 6.64 -17.72
CA VAL A 179 12.97 5.56 -18.71
C VAL A 179 14.39 5.57 -19.29
N LEU A 180 14.85 6.71 -19.79
CA LEU A 180 16.21 6.86 -20.34
C LEU A 180 17.30 6.53 -19.30
N LYS A 181 17.09 6.95 -18.05
CA LYS A 181 17.99 6.63 -16.94
C LYS A 181 18.05 5.13 -16.69
N TYR A 182 16.91 4.45 -16.60
CA TYR A 182 16.84 3.01 -16.32
C TYR A 182 17.44 2.19 -17.46
N GLU A 183 17.19 2.54 -18.72
CA GLU A 183 17.81 1.91 -19.89
C GLU A 183 19.34 2.04 -19.89
N LYS A 184 19.87 3.20 -19.48
CA LYS A 184 21.31 3.41 -19.35
C LYS A 184 21.91 2.54 -18.25
N LEU A 185 21.25 2.44 -17.09
CA LEU A 185 21.71 1.60 -15.98
C LEU A 185 21.70 0.12 -16.35
N LEU A 186 20.65 -0.36 -17.01
CA LEU A 186 20.57 -1.77 -17.44
C LEU A 186 21.65 -2.15 -18.45
N ARG A 187 21.96 -1.27 -19.41
CA ARG A 187 23.07 -1.51 -20.35
C ARG A 187 24.41 -1.63 -19.62
N LYS A 188 24.65 -0.74 -18.65
CA LYS A 188 25.86 -0.77 -17.83
C LYS A 188 25.95 -2.04 -16.97
N ASP A 189 24.86 -2.48 -16.35
CA ASP A 189 24.84 -3.71 -15.54
C ASP A 189 25.10 -4.97 -16.39
N GLN A 190 24.64 -4.99 -17.64
CA GLN A 190 24.92 -6.06 -18.60
C GLN A 190 26.41 -6.11 -18.98
N GLU A 191 27.02 -4.94 -19.19
CA GLU A 191 28.47 -4.82 -19.47
C GLU A 191 29.33 -5.24 -18.26
N GLU A 192 28.86 -4.96 -17.03
CA GLU A 192 29.58 -5.25 -15.79
C GLU A 192 29.29 -6.64 -15.18
N GLY A 193 28.38 -7.44 -15.78
CA GLY A 193 28.09 -8.81 -15.36
C GLY A 193 27.46 -8.94 -13.95
N LYS A 194 26.77 -7.91 -13.45
CA LYS A 194 26.16 -7.93 -12.10
C LYS A 194 24.85 -8.74 -12.08
N GLY A 195 24.78 -9.69 -11.16
CA GLY A 195 23.59 -10.53 -10.95
C GLY A 195 22.41 -9.76 -10.33
N LYS A 196 21.18 -10.28 -10.51
CA LYS A 196 19.94 -9.69 -10.00
C LYS A 196 19.97 -9.58 -8.47
N ASN A 197 19.79 -8.38 -7.94
CA ASN A 197 19.56 -8.16 -6.52
C ASN A 197 18.16 -8.67 -6.15
N MET A 198 18.10 -9.64 -5.23
CA MET A 198 16.84 -10.10 -4.65
C MET A 198 16.42 -9.12 -3.56
N LEU A 199 15.14 -8.73 -3.54
CA LEU A 199 14.54 -7.95 -2.46
C LEU A 199 14.81 -8.62 -1.12
N GLN A 200 15.62 -8.00 -0.28
CA GLN A 200 15.87 -8.46 1.08
C GLN A 200 14.92 -7.73 2.03
N ARG A 201 14.35 -8.48 2.98
CA ARG A 201 13.54 -7.89 4.04
C ARG A 201 14.39 -6.89 4.83
N PRO A 202 13.93 -5.65 5.08
CA PRO A 202 14.64 -4.72 5.93
C PRO A 202 14.87 -5.33 7.32
N ASN A 203 16.10 -5.31 7.83
CA ASN A 203 16.49 -5.88 9.13
C ASN A 203 15.88 -5.13 10.35
N VAL A 204 14.99 -4.16 10.10
CA VAL A 204 14.43 -3.26 11.10
C VAL A 204 13.27 -3.90 11.88
N THR A 205 12.77 -5.06 11.43
CA THR A 205 11.75 -5.87 12.10
C THR A 205 12.34 -7.08 12.84
N HIS A 206 13.51 -6.93 13.47
CA HIS A 206 13.68 -7.59 14.76
C HIS A 206 12.73 -6.88 15.74
N LEU A 207 11.45 -7.24 15.67
CA LEU A 207 10.56 -7.10 16.81
C LEU A 207 11.26 -7.91 17.91
N GLU A 208 12.00 -7.25 18.79
CA GLU A 208 12.59 -7.88 20.01
C GLU A 208 11.52 -8.64 20.82
N THR A 209 10.26 -8.34 20.54
CA THR A 209 9.06 -8.92 21.12
C THR A 209 8.27 -9.83 20.19
N ARG A 210 8.75 -10.22 19.00
CA ARG A 210 8.00 -11.12 18.08
C ARG A 210 7.65 -12.42 18.80
N ASP A 211 8.66 -13.07 19.35
CA ASP A 211 8.49 -14.38 19.98
C ASP A 211 7.63 -14.24 21.25
N ALA A 212 7.78 -13.13 21.99
CA ALA A 212 6.94 -12.81 23.16
C ALA A 212 5.46 -12.51 22.79
N TYR A 213 5.22 -11.84 21.66
CA TYR A 213 3.88 -11.53 21.17
C TYR A 213 3.19 -12.78 20.60
N GLU A 214 3.93 -13.62 19.86
CA GLU A 214 3.44 -14.91 19.36
C GLU A 214 3.11 -15.87 20.52
N GLU A 215 3.94 -15.96 21.57
CA GLU A 215 3.64 -16.73 22.78
C GLU A 215 2.36 -16.24 23.49
N LEU A 216 2.17 -14.92 23.60
CA LEU A 216 0.98 -14.34 24.22
C LEU A 216 -0.30 -14.64 23.42
N CYS A 217 -0.24 -14.53 22.09
CA CYS A 217 -1.39 -14.81 21.23
C CYS A 217 -1.75 -16.31 21.20
N GLN A 218 -0.77 -17.21 21.26
CA GLN A 218 -1.03 -18.67 21.32
C GLN A 218 -1.64 -19.11 22.66
N ARG A 219 -1.21 -18.50 23.78
CA ARG A 219 -1.73 -18.81 25.12
C ARG A 219 -3.16 -18.30 25.37
N LEU A 220 -3.55 -17.20 24.74
CA LEU A 220 -4.90 -16.62 24.91
C LEU A 220 -5.96 -17.27 24.02
N GLY A 221 -5.57 -17.99 22.96
CA GLY A 221 -6.49 -18.72 22.07
C GLY A 221 -6.86 -20.13 22.55
N SER A 222 -6.36 -20.56 23.71
CA SER A 222 -6.49 -21.92 24.23
C SER A 222 -7.26 -22.02 25.56
N GLN A 223 -8.02 -20.98 25.93
CA GLN A 223 -8.95 -20.98 27.07
C GLN A 223 -10.40 -20.81 26.62
#